data_AF-A0A1G6PXN3-F1
#
_entry.id   AF-A0A1G6PXN3-F1
#
_cell.length_a   1.000
_cell.length_b   1.000
_cell.length_c   1.000
_cell.angle_alpha   90.00
_cell.angle_beta   90.00
_cell.angle_gamma   90.00
#
_symmetry.space_group_name_H-M   'P 1'
#
loop_
_entity.id
_entity.type
_entity.pdbx_description
1 polymer ?
#
loop_
_entity_poly.entity_id
_entity_poly.type
_entity_poly.pdbx_seq_one_letter_code
_entity_poly.pdbx_strand_id
1 'polypeptide(L)'
;MQDSWCAKVWDGTQFLYGAAAREFRLRQAGGVETVIRTTSTKAAEIATREALETVNGTIQAVTAPKSNVIASSRPASRRRPRVRRTEQAQEQK
;
A
#
# COMPACT_ATOMS: atom_id res chain seq x y z
N MET A 1 3.79 -30.69 -7.12
CA MET A 1 3.47 -29.50 -7.92
C MET A 1 2.24 -29.82 -8.76
N GLN A 2 1.07 -29.26 -8.45
CA GLN A 2 -0.15 -29.46 -9.25
C GLN A 2 -0.16 -28.41 -10.36
N ASP A 3 0.60 -28.68 -11.43
CA ASP A 3 0.53 -27.84 -12.63
C ASP A 3 -0.86 -28.00 -13.25
N SER A 4 -1.67 -26.94 -13.17
CA SER A 4 -3.03 -26.92 -13.73
C SER A 4 -3.05 -27.17 -15.24
N TRP A 5 -1.93 -26.91 -15.92
CA TRP A 5 -1.77 -27.23 -17.33
C TRP A 5 -1.72 -28.73 -17.61
N CYS A 6 -1.33 -29.53 -16.63
CA CYS A 6 -1.25 -31.00 -16.72
C CYS A 6 -2.52 -31.69 -16.21
N ALA A 7 -3.50 -30.94 -15.69
CA ALA A 7 -4.75 -31.49 -15.19
C ALA A 7 -5.56 -32.15 -16.32
N LYS A 8 -6.31 -33.21 -15.99
CA LYS A 8 -7.17 -33.93 -16.93
C LYS A 8 -8.07 -32.96 -17.73
N VAL A 9 -8.16 -33.16 -19.05
CA VAL A 9 -9.03 -32.38 -19.94
C VAL A 9 -9.68 -33.29 -20.97
N TRP A 10 -10.92 -33.01 -21.36
CA TRP A 10 -11.60 -33.70 -22.46
C TRP A 10 -11.33 -32.97 -23.77
N ASP A 11 -10.82 -33.66 -24.78
CA ASP A 11 -10.51 -33.07 -26.09
C ASP A 11 -11.67 -33.15 -27.11
N GLY A 12 -12.80 -33.75 -26.71
CA GLY A 12 -13.93 -34.07 -27.57
C GLY A 12 -14.08 -35.55 -27.87
N THR A 13 -13.00 -36.33 -27.73
CA THR A 13 -12.95 -37.77 -28.04
C THR A 13 -12.42 -38.63 -26.89
N GLN A 14 -11.43 -38.13 -26.16
CA GLN A 14 -10.80 -38.83 -25.05
C GLN A 14 -10.34 -37.86 -23.96
N PHE A 15 -10.06 -38.41 -22.78
CA PHE A 15 -9.41 -37.65 -21.72
C PHE A 15 -7.90 -37.61 -21.94
N LEU A 16 -7.35 -36.41 -21.99
CA LEU A 16 -5.92 -36.14 -22.02
C LEU A 16 -5.40 -35.86 -20.61
N TYR A 17 -4.16 -36.27 -20.35
CA TYR A 17 -3.50 -36.15 -19.05
C TYR A 17 -2.07 -35.64 -19.22
N GLY A 18 -1.52 -35.00 -18.19
CA GLY A 18 -0.10 -34.65 -18.14
C GLY A 18 0.31 -33.75 -19.32
N ALA A 19 1.40 -34.14 -20.00
CA ALA A 19 1.94 -33.40 -21.13
C ALA A 19 0.94 -33.23 -22.28
N ALA A 20 0.13 -34.26 -22.59
CA ALA A 20 -0.88 -34.16 -23.66
C ALA A 20 -1.95 -33.12 -23.33
N ALA A 21 -2.35 -33.02 -22.06
CA ALA A 21 -3.30 -32.01 -21.60
C ALA A 21 -2.71 -30.59 -21.68
N ARG A 22 -1.40 -30.44 -21.37
CA ARG A 22 -0.68 -29.18 -21.52
C ARG A 22 -0.62 -28.74 -22.98
N GLU A 23 -0.22 -29.63 -23.87
CA GLU A 23 -0.15 -29.37 -25.32
C GLU A 23 -1.50 -28.97 -25.90
N PHE A 24 -2.58 -29.67 -25.52
CA PHE A 24 -3.93 -29.30 -25.93
C PHE A 24 -4.29 -27.88 -25.50
N ARG A 25 -4.05 -27.52 -24.23
CA ARG A 25 -4.31 -26.16 -23.72
C ARG A 25 -3.45 -25.11 -24.41
N LEU A 26 -2.17 -25.39 -24.65
CA LEU A 26 -1.27 -24.48 -25.35
C LEU A 26 -1.76 -24.20 -26.77
N ARG A 27 -2.21 -25.23 -27.50
CA ARG A 27 -2.80 -25.04 -28.83
C ARG A 27 -4.07 -24.19 -28.78
N GLN A 28 -4.97 -24.47 -27.82
CA GLN A 28 -6.19 -23.67 -27.62
C GLN A 28 -5.87 -22.21 -27.26
N ALA A 29 -4.77 -21.96 -26.54
CA ALA A 29 -4.30 -20.62 -26.19
C ALA A 29 -3.56 -19.89 -27.33
N GLY A 30 -3.47 -20.48 -28.54
CA GLY A 30 -2.76 -19.88 -29.67
C GLY A 30 -1.24 -20.12 -29.66
N GLY A 31 -0.78 -21.14 -28.93
CA GLY A 31 0.62 -21.54 -28.83
C GLY A 31 1.39 -20.85 -27.69
N VAL A 32 2.60 -21.37 -27.43
CA VAL A 32 3.49 -20.88 -26.36
C VAL A 32 3.84 -19.40 -26.57
N GLU A 33 4.13 -18.99 -27.81
CA GLU A 33 4.48 -17.61 -28.13
C GLU A 33 3.38 -16.63 -27.76
N THR A 34 2.11 -16.96 -28.08
CA THR A 34 0.97 -16.12 -27.73
C THR A 34 0.79 -16.02 -26.22
N VAL A 35 0.96 -17.13 -25.49
CA VAL A 35 0.89 -17.14 -24.02
C VAL A 35 2.00 -16.27 -23.42
N ILE A 36 3.24 -16.40 -23.89
CA ILE A 36 4.37 -15.58 -23.43
C ILE A 36 4.10 -14.11 -23.72
N ARG A 37 3.77 -13.77 -24.97
CA ARG A 37 3.52 -12.39 -25.38
C ARG A 37 2.43 -11.74 -24.53
N THR A 38 1.28 -12.39 -24.40
CA THR A 38 0.15 -11.84 -23.63
C THR A 38 0.44 -11.70 -22.14
N THR A 39 1.15 -12.66 -21.53
CA THR A 39 1.54 -12.59 -20.12
C THR A 39 2.61 -11.52 -19.88
N SER A 40 3.60 -11.39 -20.76
CA SER A 40 4.61 -10.34 -20.70
C SER A 40 3.99 -8.95 -20.85
N THR A 41 3.06 -8.74 -21.78
CA THR A 41 2.37 -7.45 -21.93
C THR A 41 1.59 -7.08 -20.68
N LYS A 42 0.81 -8.02 -20.12
CA LYS A 42 0.07 -7.78 -18.87
C LYS A 42 0.99 -7.46 -17.69
N ALA A 43 2.10 -8.16 -17.57
CA ALA A 43 3.09 -7.90 -16.52
C ALA A 43 3.71 -6.49 -16.66
N ALA A 44 4.04 -6.07 -17.89
CA ALA A 44 4.54 -4.73 -18.17
C ALA A 44 3.50 -3.64 -17.86
N GLU A 45 2.23 -3.84 -18.21
CA GLU A 45 1.15 -2.91 -17.87
C GLU A 45 0.93 -2.76 -16.37
N ILE A 46 1.01 -3.86 -15.61
CA ILE A 46 0.91 -3.82 -14.14
C ILE A 46 2.10 -3.06 -13.56
N ALA A 47 3.32 -3.39 -13.99
CA ALA A 47 4.53 -2.73 -13.50
C ALA A 47 4.54 -1.22 -13.79
N THR A 48 4.09 -0.81 -14.99
CA THR A 48 3.98 0.61 -15.34
C THR A 48 2.91 1.33 -14.52
N ARG A 49 1.77 0.69 -14.24
CA ARG A 49 0.74 1.24 -13.35
C ARG A 49 1.27 1.44 -11.93
N GLU A 50 1.90 0.42 -11.35
CA GLU A 50 2.47 0.49 -10.00
C GLU A 50 3.56 1.56 -9.88
N ALA A 51 4.41 1.70 -10.91
CA ALA A 51 5.42 2.74 -10.97
C ALA A 51 4.79 4.15 -11.00
N LEU A 52 3.74 4.35 -11.80
CA LEU A 52 3.03 5.63 -11.86
C LEU A 52 2.31 5.97 -10.55
N GLU A 53 1.68 4.99 -9.90
CA GLU A 53 1.07 5.19 -8.58
C GLU A 53 2.12 5.59 -7.53
N THR A 54 3.30 4.98 -7.57
CA THR A 54 4.42 5.33 -6.69
C THR A 54 4.92 6.76 -6.96
N VAL A 55 5.08 7.13 -8.23
CA VAL A 55 5.48 8.50 -8.60
C VAL A 55 4.43 9.52 -8.16
N ASN A 56 3.14 9.23 -8.37
CA ASN A 56 2.08 10.13 -7.92
C ASN A 56 2.03 10.25 -6.39
N GLY A 57 2.23 9.14 -5.67
CA GLY A 57 2.33 9.16 -4.21
C GLY A 57 3.51 9.99 -3.70
N THR A 58 4.68 9.90 -4.34
CA THR A 58 5.85 10.70 -3.99
C THR A 58 5.66 12.17 -4.31
N ILE A 59 5.09 12.51 -5.47
CA ILE A 59 4.72 13.89 -5.82
C ILE A 59 3.77 14.45 -4.77
N GLN A 60 2.68 13.77 -4.43
CA GLN A 60 1.74 14.25 -3.41
C GLN A 60 2.40 14.49 -2.05
N ALA A 61 3.32 13.62 -1.63
CA ALA A 61 4.06 13.79 -0.38
C ALA A 61 4.98 15.04 -0.39
N VAL A 62 5.52 15.40 -1.56
CA VAL A 62 6.34 16.60 -1.73
C VAL A 62 5.49 17.87 -1.85
N THR A 63 4.38 17.82 -2.58
CA THR A 63 3.53 19.00 -2.85
C THR A 63 2.65 19.38 -1.65
N ALA A 64 2.26 18.40 -0.84
CA ALA A 64 1.49 18.60 0.39
C ALA A 64 2.18 17.89 1.56
N PRO A 65 3.33 18.38 2.02
CA PRO A 65 4.01 17.78 3.16
C PRO A 65 3.07 17.82 4.36
N LYS A 66 2.81 16.67 4.98
CA LYS A 66 2.06 16.60 6.24
C LYS A 66 2.82 17.44 7.27
N SER A 67 2.33 18.65 7.52
CA SER A 67 2.81 19.54 8.56
C SER A 67 2.55 18.86 9.92
N ASN A 68 3.55 18.15 10.45
CA ASN A 68 3.56 17.64 11.83
C ASN A 68 3.79 18.75 12.87
N VAL A 69 3.39 20.00 12.56
CA VAL A 69 3.44 21.10 13.51
C VAL A 69 2.30 20.91 14.52
N ILE A 70 2.57 20.14 15.56
CA ILE A 70 1.79 20.19 16.79
C ILE A 70 2.01 21.60 17.35
N ALA A 71 0.97 22.44 17.32
CA ALA A 71 1.01 23.74 17.95
C ALA A 71 1.33 23.55 19.44
N SER A 72 2.57 23.87 19.83
CA SER A 72 3.00 23.91 21.23
C SER A 72 2.23 25.02 21.93
N SER A 73 1.07 24.70 22.49
CA SER A 73 0.37 25.58 23.41
C SER A 73 1.17 25.60 24.71
N ARG A 74 2.07 26.59 24.83
CA ARG A 74 2.77 26.87 26.09
C ARG A 74 1.70 27.04 27.18
N PRO A 75 1.69 26.23 28.24
CA PRO A 75 0.72 26.40 29.32
C PRO A 75 0.91 27.80 29.90
N ALA A 76 -0.18 28.56 29.99
CA ALA A 76 -0.17 29.89 30.57
C ALA A 76 0.43 29.82 31.98
N SER A 77 1.57 30.50 32.19
CA SER A 77 2.20 30.61 33.50
C SER A 77 1.19 31.26 34.45
N ARG A 78 0.60 30.46 35.35
CA ARG A 78 -0.26 30.96 36.43
C ARG A 78 0.59 31.86 37.32
N ARG A 79 0.52 33.18 37.10
CA ARG A 79 1.06 34.17 38.04
C ARG A 79 0.38 33.96 39.38
N ARG A 80 1.14 33.51 40.38
CA ARG A 80 0.66 33.40 41.76
C ARG A 80 0.27 34.81 42.26
N PRO A 81 -0.89 34.98 42.91
CA PRO A 81 -1.25 36.26 43.50
C PRO A 81 -0.26 36.61 44.63
N ARG A 82 0.31 37.83 44.55
CA ARG A 82 1.22 38.38 45.54
C ARG A 82 0.41 38.76 46.77
N VAL A 83 0.48 37.94 47.83
CA VAL A 83 -0.13 38.26 49.13
C VAL A 83 0.56 39.51 49.69
N ARG A 84 -0.18 40.62 49.80
CA ARG A 84 0.26 41.81 50.54
C ARG A 84 0.11 41.51 52.03
N ARG A 85 1.24 41.36 52.72
CA ARG A 85 1.31 41.32 54.17
C ARG A 85 1.46 42.77 54.66
N THR A 86 0.34 43.38 55.01
CA THR A 86 0.31 44.61 55.82
C THR A 86 -0.78 44.39 56.86
N GLU A 87 -0.49 44.81 58.09
CA GLU A 87 -1.38 44.82 59.26
C GLU A 87 -1.44 43.51 60.07
N GLN A 88 -0.36 43.18 60.76
CA GLN A 88 -0.41 42.65 62.14
C GLN A 88 0.89 43.05 62.86
N ALA A 89 1.02 44.33 63.16
CA ALA A 89 2.03 44.87 64.08
C ALA A 89 1.45 46.11 64.77
N GLN A 90 0.29 45.95 65.42
CA GLN A 90 -0.28 46.99 66.27
C GLN A 90 -1.28 46.41 67.26
N GLU A 91 -0.84 45.46 68.09
CA GLU A 91 -1.57 45.12 69.32
C GLU A 91 -0.62 44.44 70.34
N GLN A 92 0.33 45.23 70.84
CA GLN A 92 0.89 45.06 72.18
C GLN A 92 1.15 46.46 72.75
N LYS A 93 0.21 46.92 73.56
CA LYS A 93 0.41 47.95 74.59
C LYS A 93 -0.28 47.44 75.85
#